data_AF-A0A4R6T6B0-F1
#
_entry.id   AF-A0A4R6T6B0-F1
#
_cell.length_a   1.000
_cell.length_b   1.000
_cell.length_c   1.000
_cell.angle_alpha   90.00
_cell.angle_beta   90.00
_cell.angle_gamma   90.00
#
_symmetry.space_group_name_H-M   'P 1'
#
loop_
_entity.id
_entity.type
_entity.pdbx_description
1 polymer ?
#
loop_
_entity_poly.entity_id
_entity_poly.type
_entity_poly.pdbx_seq_one_letter_code
_entity_poly.pdbx_strand_id
1 'polypeptide(L)'
;MSCYFKNFSYKDILTVLMSSLISISIILSLQLEVTKSNLFLTILLTFFIPVSTMHIVYWQDHQKENNSLGRILQDLLFILVTFLLLFILFKINNIFYKIGSGKNLITVLFICVFVSEIVYSVSIKFLLRLIKK
;
A
#
# COMPACT_ATOMS: atom_id res chain seq x y z
N MET A 1 -14.95 -24.06 11.51
CA MET A 1 -14.89 -23.06 10.43
C MET A 1 -15.10 -21.61 10.92
N SER A 2 -15.31 -21.34 12.22
CA SER A 2 -15.53 -19.98 12.76
C SER A 2 -14.31 -19.32 13.43
N CYS A 3 -13.09 -19.88 13.29
CA CYS A 3 -11.87 -19.31 13.89
C CYS A 3 -10.97 -18.53 12.92
N TYR A 4 -11.32 -18.43 11.63
CA TYR A 4 -10.48 -17.74 10.63
C TYR A 4 -10.71 -16.23 10.57
N PHE A 5 -11.85 -15.74 11.06
CA PHE A 5 -12.06 -14.31 11.32
C PHE A 5 -11.64 -13.99 12.75
N LYS A 6 -10.39 -14.29 13.11
CA LYS A 6 -9.81 -13.77 14.34
C LYS A 6 -9.66 -12.26 14.14
N ASN A 7 -10.71 -11.55 14.55
CA ASN A 7 -10.93 -10.11 14.65
C ASN A 7 -9.93 -9.23 13.89
N PHE A 8 -10.37 -8.73 12.73
CA PHE A 8 -9.78 -7.54 12.13
C PHE A 8 -9.78 -6.45 13.20
N SER A 9 -8.61 -6.09 13.70
CA SER A 9 -8.48 -5.22 14.87
C SER A 9 -8.70 -3.77 14.45
N TYR A 10 -9.19 -2.94 15.37
CA TYR A 10 -9.19 -1.49 15.17
C TYR A 10 -7.79 -0.96 14.79
N LYS A 11 -6.74 -1.60 15.31
CA LYS A 11 -5.35 -1.29 14.95
C LYS A 11 -5.05 -1.55 13.47
N ASP A 12 -5.60 -2.61 12.87
CA ASP A 12 -5.38 -2.95 11.46
C ASP A 12 -6.06 -1.92 10.54
N ILE A 13 -7.24 -1.45 10.93
CA ILE A 13 -7.95 -0.39 10.18
C ILE A 13 -7.18 0.93 10.30
N LEU A 14 -6.72 1.27 11.50
CA LEU A 14 -5.97 2.50 11.74
C LEU A 14 -4.63 2.51 11.00
N THR A 15 -3.92 1.39 10.96
CA THR A 15 -2.65 1.27 10.20
C THR A 15 -2.88 1.40 8.70
N VAL A 16 -3.96 0.82 8.16
CA VAL A 16 -4.35 1.02 6.76
C VAL A 16 -4.67 2.49 6.48
N LEU A 17 -5.42 3.15 7.36
CA LEU A 17 -5.74 4.55 7.20
C LEU A 17 -4.48 5.43 7.22
N MET A 18 -3.58 5.21 8.17
CA MET A 18 -2.33 5.96 8.27
C MET A 18 -1.42 5.73 7.06
N SER A 19 -1.26 4.48 6.61
CA SER A 19 -0.48 4.17 5.40
C SER A 19 -1.09 4.80 4.15
N SER A 20 -2.43 4.81 4.03
CA SER A 20 -3.11 5.46 2.91
C SER A 20 -2.85 6.97 2.86
N LEU A 21 -2.87 7.64 4.01
CA LEU A 21 -2.54 9.06 4.12
C LEU A 21 -1.07 9.34 3.79
N ILE A 22 -0.15 8.48 4.22
CA ILE A 22 1.28 8.58 3.86
C ILE A 22 1.46 8.45 2.34
N SER A 23 0.75 7.51 1.71
CA SER A 23 0.81 7.33 0.26
C SER A 23 0.40 8.60 -0.48
N ILE A 24 -0.67 9.25 -0.01
CA ILE A 24 -1.22 10.45 -0.63
C ILE A 24 -0.34 11.67 -0.37
N SER A 25 0.22 11.80 0.83
CA SER A 25 1.15 12.88 1.12
C SER A 25 2.37 12.81 0.21
N ILE A 26 2.92 11.60 -0.02
CA ILE A 26 4.01 11.39 -0.96
C ILE A 26 3.58 11.76 -2.39
N ILE A 27 2.39 11.36 -2.84
CA ILE A 27 1.86 11.73 -4.17
C ILE A 27 1.78 13.26 -4.33
N LEU A 28 1.25 13.96 -3.33
CA LEU A 28 1.14 15.41 -3.36
C LEU A 28 2.50 16.11 -3.35
N SER A 29 3.43 15.64 -2.52
CA SER A 29 4.81 16.16 -2.50
C SER A 29 5.51 15.96 -3.85
N LEU A 30 5.34 14.80 -4.48
CA LEU A 30 5.91 14.50 -5.79
C LEU A 30 5.26 15.31 -6.93
N GLN A 31 4.00 15.74 -6.80
CA GLN A 31 3.40 16.67 -7.77
C GLN A 31 4.07 18.05 -7.76
N LEU A 32 4.67 18.47 -6.63
CA LEU A 32 5.38 19.74 -6.51
C LEU A 32 6.80 19.67 -7.13
N GLU A 33 7.44 18.49 -7.11
CA GLU A 33 8.75 18.26 -7.70
C GLU A 33 8.63 17.62 -9.09
N VAL A 34 8.37 18.44 -10.12
CA VAL A 34 8.31 17.99 -11.51
C VAL A 34 9.70 17.59 -12.01
N THR A 35 10.18 16.40 -11.65
CA THR A 35 11.41 15.81 -12.18
C THR A 35 11.06 14.73 -13.21
N LYS A 36 11.33 15.05 -14.48
CA LYS A 36 10.98 14.21 -15.64
C LYS A 36 11.74 12.88 -15.71
N SER A 37 12.75 12.63 -14.87
CA SER A 37 13.71 11.57 -15.15
C SER A 37 13.40 10.20 -14.55
N ASN A 38 12.52 10.05 -13.54
CA ASN A 38 12.31 8.75 -12.88
C ASN A 38 10.86 8.49 -12.40
N LEU A 39 9.86 8.79 -13.23
CA LEU A 39 8.42 8.53 -12.96
C LEU A 39 8.14 7.11 -12.45
N PHE A 40 8.82 6.10 -12.97
CA PHE A 40 8.62 4.72 -12.55
C PHE A 40 9.14 4.45 -11.13
N LEU A 41 10.35 4.93 -10.81
CA LEU A 41 10.96 4.75 -9.49
C LEU A 41 10.17 5.50 -8.41
N THR A 42 9.69 6.71 -8.73
CA THR A 42 8.91 7.52 -7.79
C THR A 42 7.56 6.88 -7.49
N ILE A 43 6.84 6.38 -8.50
CA ILE A 43 5.59 5.62 -8.29
C ILE A 43 5.85 4.38 -7.41
N LEU A 44 6.95 3.66 -7.65
CA LEU A 44 7.28 2.46 -6.89
C LEU A 44 7.58 2.79 -5.42
N LEU A 45 8.35 3.85 -5.15
CA LEU A 45 8.62 4.33 -3.79
C LEU A 45 7.36 4.80 -3.05
N THR A 46 6.44 5.43 -3.78
CA THR A 46 5.19 5.97 -3.24
C THR A 46 4.33 4.89 -2.58
N PHE A 47 4.31 3.68 -3.13
CA PHE A 47 3.55 2.56 -2.57
C PHE A 47 4.42 1.60 -1.75
N PHE A 48 5.70 1.47 -2.08
CA PHE A 48 6.59 0.57 -1.36
C PHE A 48 6.76 0.94 0.11
N ILE A 49 6.94 2.24 0.42
CA ILE A 49 7.13 2.71 1.80
C ILE A 49 5.87 2.44 2.65
N PRO A 50 4.66 2.89 2.25
CA PRO A 50 3.43 2.62 3.00
C PRO A 50 3.08 1.14 3.16
N VAL A 51 3.27 0.33 2.11
CA VAL A 51 2.99 -1.11 2.16
C VAL A 51 3.96 -1.81 3.11
N SER A 52 5.25 -1.44 3.06
CA SER A 52 6.26 -1.99 3.97
C SER A 52 5.97 -1.65 5.43
N THR A 53 5.61 -0.40 5.74
CA THR A 53 5.28 0.00 7.12
C THR A 53 4.05 -0.73 7.64
N MET A 54 3.01 -0.87 6.81
CA MET A 54 1.80 -1.63 7.14
C MET A 54 2.13 -3.08 7.50
N HIS A 55 2.94 -3.76 6.69
CA HIS A 55 3.32 -5.15 6.98
C HIS A 55 4.25 -5.30 8.19
N ILE A 56 5.14 -4.34 8.46
CA ILE A 56 5.96 -4.34 9.67
C ILE A 56 5.07 -4.25 10.92
N VAL A 57 4.09 -3.34 10.93
CA VAL A 57 3.16 -3.21 12.06
C VAL A 57 2.29 -4.46 12.18
N TYR A 58 1.76 -4.99 11.07
CA TYR A 58 0.99 -6.23 11.07
C TYR A 58 1.80 -7.40 11.68
N TRP A 59 3.07 -7.53 11.31
CA TRP A 59 3.97 -8.54 11.85
C TRP A 59 4.20 -8.39 13.36
N GLN A 60 4.36 -7.15 13.85
CA GLN A 60 4.54 -6.86 15.27
C GLN A 60 3.29 -7.21 16.09
N ASP A 61 2.10 -6.84 15.61
CA ASP A 61 0.84 -7.07 16.33
C ASP A 61 0.41 -8.56 16.31
N HIS A 62 0.76 -9.32 15.27
CA HIS A 62 0.31 -10.71 15.09
C HIS A 62 1.35 -11.79 15.47
N GLN A 63 2.46 -11.41 16.13
CA GLN A 63 3.46 -12.31 16.74
C GLN A 63 3.73 -13.63 15.97
N LYS A 64 4.16 -13.54 14.71
CA LYS A 64 4.66 -14.64 13.85
C LYS A 64 3.64 -15.62 13.25
N GLU A 65 2.36 -15.57 13.58
CA GLU A 65 1.34 -16.26 12.75
C GLU A 65 1.09 -15.39 11.52
N ASN A 66 1.90 -15.60 10.48
CA ASN A 66 1.81 -14.90 9.20
C ASN A 66 0.54 -15.38 8.46
N ASN A 67 -0.63 -14.95 8.95
CA ASN A 67 -1.93 -15.22 8.33
C ASN A 67 -1.99 -14.47 7.02
N SER A 68 -1.60 -15.16 5.94
CA SER A 68 -1.60 -14.63 4.58
C SER A 68 -2.95 -14.02 4.18
N LEU A 69 -4.05 -14.61 4.64
CA LEU A 69 -5.40 -14.09 4.41
C LEU A 69 -5.64 -12.73 5.09
N GLY A 70 -5.14 -12.52 6.31
CA GLY A 70 -5.28 -11.26 7.02
C GLY A 70 -4.52 -10.13 6.32
N ARG A 71 -3.31 -10.42 5.85
CA ARG A 71 -2.50 -9.48 5.04
C ARG A 71 -3.17 -9.12 3.73
N ILE A 72 -3.69 -10.11 2.99
CA ILE A 72 -4.43 -9.86 1.74
C ILE A 72 -5.65 -8.97 1.97
N LEU A 73 -6.40 -9.21 3.05
CA LEU A 73 -7.54 -8.35 3.41
C LEU A 73 -7.09 -6.92 3.75
N GLN A 74 -5.95 -6.77 4.44
CA GLN A 74 -5.38 -5.48 4.75
C GLN A 74 -4.93 -4.72 3.49
N ASP A 75 -4.31 -5.40 2.53
CA ASP A 75 -3.92 -4.84 1.23
C ASP A 75 -5.13 -4.39 0.42
N LEU A 76 -6.20 -5.20 0.41
CA LEU A 76 -7.46 -4.83 -0.26
C LEU A 76 -8.09 -3.60 0.38
N LEU A 77 -8.09 -3.52 1.72
CA LEU A 77 -8.62 -2.37 2.44
C LEU A 77 -7.78 -1.12 2.16
N PHE A 78 -6.46 -1.27 2.07
CA PHE A 78 -5.54 -0.21 1.68
C PHE A 78 -5.81 0.30 0.27
N ILE A 79 -5.97 -0.60 -0.71
CA ILE A 79 -6.33 -0.22 -2.09
C ILE A 79 -7.66 0.53 -2.12
N LEU A 80 -8.66 0.07 -1.36
CA LEU A 80 -9.99 0.69 -1.35
C LEU A 80 -9.95 2.10 -0.73
N VAL A 81 -9.29 2.27 0.42
CA VAL A 81 -9.18 3.57 1.09
C VAL A 81 -8.35 4.55 0.26
N THR A 82 -7.19 4.11 -0.27
CA THR A 82 -6.36 4.94 -1.15
C THR A 82 -7.09 5.33 -2.43
N PHE A 83 -7.86 4.41 -3.03
CA PHE A 83 -8.70 4.71 -4.19
C PHE A 83 -9.72 5.81 -3.90
N LEU A 84 -10.48 5.70 -2.80
CA LEU A 84 -11.49 6.70 -2.45
C LEU A 84 -10.86 8.07 -2.23
N LEU A 85 -9.77 8.14 -1.47
CA LEU A 85 -9.09 9.39 -1.18
C LEU A 85 -8.48 10.02 -2.45
N LEU A 86 -7.81 9.24 -3.30
CA LEU A 86 -7.27 9.73 -4.57
C LEU A 86 -8.37 10.15 -5.54
N PHE A 87 -9.48 9.43 -5.58
CA PHE A 87 -10.62 9.77 -6.42
C PHE A 87 -11.21 11.12 -6.02
N ILE A 88 -11.41 11.36 -4.72
CA ILE A 88 -11.87 12.66 -4.18
C ILE A 88 -10.86 13.75 -4.53
N LEU A 89 -9.57 13.50 -4.28
CA LEU A 89 -8.51 14.48 -4.50
C LEU A 89 -8.38 14.88 -5.98
N PHE A 90 -8.42 13.92 -6.90
CA PHE A 90 -8.38 14.22 -8.34
C PHE A 90 -9.64 14.91 -8.84
N LYS A 91 -10.79 14.66 -8.21
CA LYS A 91 -12.04 15.38 -8.52
C LYS A 91 -11.99 16.82 -8.04
N ILE A 92 -11.52 17.07 -6.81
CA ILE A 92 -11.38 18.44 -6.25
C ILE A 92 -10.37 19.26 -7.07
N ASN A 93 -9.24 18.66 -7.42
CA ASN A 93 -8.17 19.35 -8.17
C ASN A 93 -8.44 19.41 -9.68
N ASN A 94 -9.56 18.85 -10.18
CA ASN A 94 -9.89 18.74 -11.60
C ASN A 94 -8.81 18.05 -12.46
N ILE A 95 -8.04 17.10 -11.90
CA ILE A 95 -6.93 16.40 -12.59
C ILE A 95 -7.40 15.06 -13.19
N PHE A 96 -8.66 14.68 -12.99
CA PHE A 96 -9.19 13.37 -13.38
C PHE A 96 -8.99 13.02 -14.87
N TYR A 97 -8.94 14.02 -15.75
CA TYR A 97 -8.68 13.85 -17.18
C TYR A 97 -7.30 13.22 -17.47
N LYS A 98 -6.29 13.40 -16.61
CA LYS A 98 -4.94 12.83 -16.82
C LYS A 98 -4.91 11.31 -16.65
N ILE A 99 -5.81 10.76 -15.85
CA ILE A 99 -5.90 9.31 -15.55
C ILE A 99 -6.91 8.63 -16.47
N GLY A 100 -7.79 9.42 -17.08
CA GLY A 100 -8.80 8.98 -18.05
C GLY A 100 -10.05 8.40 -17.39
N SER A 101 -9.91 7.46 -16.45
CA SER A 101 -11.06 6.86 -15.76
C SER A 101 -10.75 6.34 -14.35
N GLY A 102 -11.79 6.19 -13.51
CA GLY A 102 -11.65 5.52 -12.21
C GLY A 102 -11.26 4.05 -12.33
N LYS A 103 -11.61 3.38 -13.44
CA LYS A 103 -11.16 2.00 -13.71
C LYS A 103 -9.64 1.93 -13.87
N ASN A 104 -9.06 2.91 -14.58
CA ASN A 104 -7.61 2.99 -14.73
C ASN A 104 -6.92 3.22 -13.38
N LEU A 105 -7.48 4.13 -12.55
CA LEU A 105 -6.96 4.41 -11.22
C LEU A 105 -6.87 3.14 -10.36
N ILE A 106 -7.97 2.38 -10.28
CA ILE A 106 -7.99 1.18 -9.44
C ILE A 106 -7.04 0.09 -9.98
N THR A 107 -6.95 -0.11 -11.30
CA THR A 107 -5.98 -1.04 -11.88
C THR A 107 -4.53 -0.67 -11.56
N VAL A 108 -4.18 0.63 -11.62
CA VAL A 108 -2.84 1.09 -11.28
C VAL A 108 -2.53 0.82 -9.80
N LEU A 109 -3.48 1.10 -8.90
CA LEU A 109 -3.33 0.82 -7.48
C LEU A 109 -3.09 -0.67 -7.21
N PHE A 110 -3.88 -1.55 -7.82
CA PHE A 110 -3.69 -3.00 -7.71
C PHE A 110 -2.28 -3.43 -8.15
N ILE A 111 -1.82 -2.94 -9.31
CA ILE A 111 -0.49 -3.26 -9.83
C ILE A 111 0.60 -2.77 -8.86
N CYS A 112 0.51 -1.52 -8.40
CA CYS A 112 1.52 -0.94 -7.51
C CYS A 112 1.61 -1.65 -6.16
N VAL A 113 0.47 -1.98 -5.55
CA VAL A 113 0.44 -2.70 -4.27
C VAL A 113 0.96 -4.12 -4.44
N PHE A 114 0.56 -4.82 -5.51
CA PHE A 114 1.03 -6.16 -5.79
C PHE A 114 2.54 -6.21 -6.02
N VAL A 115 3.08 -5.28 -6.82
CA VAL A 115 4.53 -5.17 -7.03
C VAL A 115 5.24 -4.87 -5.71
N SER A 116 4.70 -3.97 -4.88
CA SER A 116 5.29 -3.64 -3.56
C SER A 116 5.32 -4.85 -2.63
N GLU A 117 4.25 -5.65 -2.60
CA GLU A 117 4.15 -6.88 -1.81
C GLU A 117 5.17 -7.94 -2.26
N ILE A 118 5.38 -8.09 -3.57
CA ILE A 118 6.42 -8.98 -4.11
C ILE A 118 7.80 -8.51 -3.65
N VAL A 119 8.12 -7.22 -3.80
CA VAL A 119 9.42 -6.67 -3.41
C VAL A 119 9.66 -6.85 -1.91
N TYR A 120 8.64 -6.58 -1.09
CA TYR A 120 8.70 -6.77 0.37
C TYR A 120 8.95 -8.23 0.74
N SER A 121 8.17 -9.16 0.17
CA SER A 121 8.28 -10.59 0.41
C SER A 121 9.64 -11.17 0.01
N VAL A 122 10.19 -10.73 -1.12
CA VAL A 122 11.53 -11.13 -1.58
C VAL A 122 12.60 -10.58 -0.63
N SER A 123 12.50 -9.31 -0.26
CA SER A 123 13.47 -8.63 0.62
C SER A 123 13.56 -9.30 1.99
N ILE A 124 12.42 -9.68 2.59
CA ILE A 124 12.41 -10.37 3.88
C ILE A 124 12.98 -11.78 3.78
N LYS A 125 12.60 -12.55 2.76
CA LYS A 125 13.16 -13.90 2.56
C LYS A 125 14.67 -13.85 2.39
N PHE A 126 15.18 -12.84 1.68
CA PHE A 126 16.61 -12.62 1.52
C PHE A 126 17.30 -12.27 2.86
N LEU A 127 16.74 -11.34 3.62
CA LEU A 127 17.25 -10.93 4.93
C LEU A 127 17.30 -12.12 5.92
N LEU A 128 16.23 -12.91 6.00
CA LEU A 128 16.18 -14.10 6.86
C LEU A 128 17.22 -15.15 6.47
N ARG A 129 17.54 -15.28 5.18
CA ARG A 129 18.57 -16.19 4.69
C ARG A 129 19.98 -15.71 5.05
N LEU A 130 20.22 -14.41 5.13
CA LEU A 130 21.49 -13.83 5.57
C LEU A 130 21.71 -14.00 7.08
N ILE A 131 20.67 -13.81 7.90
CA ILE A 131 20.78 -13.90 9.37
C ILE A 131 20.91 -15.34 9.87
N LYS A 132 20.40 -16.33 9.12
CA LYS A 132 20.52 -17.76 9.47
C LYS A 132 21.85 -18.41 9.04
N LYS A 133 22.75 -17.65 8.40
CA LYS A 133 24.13 -18.06 8.12
C LYS A 133 25.05 -17.46 9.17
#